data_AF-A0A419A6J6-F1
#
_entry.id   AF-A0A419A6J6-F1
#
_cell.length_a   1.000
_cell.length_b   1.000
_cell.length_c   1.000
_cell.angle_alpha   90.00
_cell.angle_beta   90.00
_cell.angle_gamma   90.00
#
_symmetry.space_group_name_H-M   'P 1'
#
loop_
_entity.id
_entity.type
_entity.pdbx_description
1 polymer ?
#
loop_
_entity_poly.entity_id
_entity_poly.type
_entity_poly.pdbx_seq_one_letter_code
_entity_poly.pdbx_strand_id
1 'polypeptide(L)'
;MKNLADSSNPREARRWFRNMLWRAFPSPSENELAIRAARVLDVSPRQVKNWLREENDASLRYVTAVLAIAGAEIIFGKIEGR
;
A
#
# COMPACT_ATOMS: atom_id res chain seq x y z
N MET A 1 -15.09 3.71 28.06
CA MET A 1 -14.09 2.92 27.31
C MET A 1 -14.66 2.63 25.94
N LYS A 2 -14.04 3.13 24.86
CA LYS A 2 -14.42 2.76 23.49
C LYS A 2 -13.97 1.31 23.29
N ASN A 3 -14.92 0.40 23.07
CA ASN A 3 -14.61 -0.99 22.74
C ASN A 3 -13.74 -0.99 21.47
N LEU A 4 -12.44 -1.27 21.63
CA LEU A 4 -11.48 -1.41 20.53
C LEU A 4 -11.59 -2.79 19.85
N ALA A 5 -12.52 -3.63 20.31
CA ALA A 5 -12.71 -5.02 19.88
C ALA A 5 -13.75 -5.17 18.75
N ASP A 6 -14.35 -4.09 18.27
CA ASP A 6 -15.39 -4.13 17.25
C ASP A 6 -15.19 -3.02 16.21
N SER A 7 -14.46 -3.35 15.12
CA SER A 7 -14.62 -2.78 13.76
C SER A 7 -13.38 -2.98 12.88
N SER A 8 -12.79 -4.18 12.79
CA SER A 8 -11.89 -4.47 11.66
C SER A 8 -12.76 -4.68 10.42
N ASN A 9 -13.30 -3.60 9.86
CA ASN A 9 -14.03 -3.64 8.60
C ASN A 9 -13.04 -4.02 7.49
N PRO A 10 -13.09 -5.25 6.93
CA PRO A 10 -12.09 -5.70 5.96
C PRO A 10 -12.06 -4.83 4.71
N ARG A 11 -13.16 -4.13 4.41
CA ARG A 11 -13.20 -3.14 3.32
C ARG A 11 -12.37 -1.90 3.64
N GLU A 12 -12.46 -1.39 4.87
CA GLU A 12 -11.65 -0.23 5.29
C GLU A 12 -10.17 -0.55 5.30
N ALA A 13 -9.78 -1.74 5.77
CA ALA A 13 -8.40 -2.20 5.73
C ALA A 13 -7.86 -2.28 4.29
N ARG A 14 -8.63 -2.87 3.36
CA ARG A 14 -8.25 -2.94 1.92
C ARG A 14 -8.15 -1.56 1.29
N ARG A 15 -9.13 -0.68 1.54
CA ARG A 15 -9.10 0.71 1.04
C ARG A 15 -7.89 1.48 1.56
N TRP A 16 -7.56 1.32 2.84
CA TRP A 16 -6.38 1.94 3.44
C TRP A 16 -5.10 1.43 2.78
N PHE A 17 -4.97 0.12 2.60
CA PHE A 17 -3.80 -0.47 1.96
C PHE A 17 -3.66 -0.06 0.48
N ARG A 18 -4.77 -0.02 -0.27
CA ARG A 18 -4.80 0.53 -1.63
C ARG A 18 -4.24 1.96 -1.67
N ASN A 19 -4.71 2.84 -0.77
CA ASN A 19 -4.24 4.22 -0.73
C ASN A 19 -2.75 4.31 -0.36
N MET A 20 -2.25 3.37 0.45
CA MET A 20 -0.83 3.29 0.78
C MET A 20 0.02 2.85 -0.42
N LEU A 21 -0.45 1.89 -1.22
CA LEU A 21 0.22 1.49 -2.47
C LEU A 21 0.40 2.68 -3.42
N TRP A 22 -0.63 3.51 -3.60
CA TRP A 22 -0.55 4.73 -4.41
C TRP A 22 0.45 5.75 -3.88
N ARG A 23 0.66 5.82 -2.57
CA ARG A 23 1.67 6.69 -1.95
C ARG A 23 3.08 6.13 -2.09
N ALA A 24 3.26 4.83 -1.88
CA ALA A 24 4.55 4.16 -1.98
C ALA A 24 5.05 4.05 -3.42
N PHE A 25 4.13 3.98 -4.39
CA PHE A 25 4.44 3.82 -5.82
C PHE A 25 3.66 4.83 -6.67
N PRO A 26 3.99 6.13 -6.60
CA PRO A 26 3.33 7.15 -7.42
C PRO A 26 3.38 6.79 -8.91
N SER A 27 2.23 6.84 -9.58
CA SER A 27 2.08 6.43 -10.97
C SER A 27 0.84 7.09 -11.58
N PRO A 28 0.80 7.32 -12.90
CA PRO A 28 -0.39 7.81 -13.59
C PRO A 28 -1.48 6.74 -13.82
N SER A 29 -1.21 5.44 -13.58
CA SER A 29 -2.21 4.38 -13.84
C SER A 29 -2.08 3.15 -12.94
N GLU A 30 -3.20 2.43 -12.75
CA GLU A 30 -3.24 1.18 -11.97
C GLU A 30 -2.26 0.13 -12.54
N ASN A 31 -2.17 0.05 -13.87
CA ASN A 31 -1.34 -0.95 -14.54
C ASN A 31 0.16 -0.70 -14.32
N GLU A 32 0.59 0.56 -14.42
CA GLU A 32 1.98 0.91 -14.22
C GLU A 32 2.39 0.79 -12.74
N LEU A 33 1.52 1.21 -11.81
CA LEU A 33 1.72 0.96 -10.39
C LEU A 33 1.91 -0.55 -10.14
N ALA A 34 1.01 -1.37 -10.65
CA ALA A 34 1.04 -2.81 -10.44
C ALA A 34 2.34 -3.45 -10.95
N ILE A 35 2.86 -3.03 -12.11
CA ILE A 35 4.13 -3.52 -12.65
C ILE A 35 5.31 -3.11 -11.76
N ARG A 36 5.36 -1.85 -11.31
CA ARG A 36 6.46 -1.34 -10.47
C ARG A 36 6.46 -2.00 -9.08
N ALA A 37 5.32 -1.98 -8.40
CA ALA A 37 5.18 -2.56 -7.06
C ALA A 37 5.42 -4.07 -7.07
N ALA A 38 4.97 -4.79 -8.10
CA ALA A 38 5.21 -6.23 -8.25
C ALA A 38 6.70 -6.59 -8.23
N ARG A 39 7.54 -5.80 -8.93
CA ARG A 39 8.99 -6.01 -8.97
C ARG A 39 9.63 -5.77 -7.60
N VAL A 40 9.20 -4.72 -6.89
CA VAL A 40 9.78 -4.36 -5.58
C VAL A 40 9.34 -5.32 -4.48
N LEU A 41 8.08 -5.77 -4.52
CA LEU A 41 7.50 -6.65 -3.50
C LEU A 41 7.70 -8.14 -3.81
N ASP A 42 8.30 -8.48 -4.96
CA ASP A 42 8.50 -9.85 -5.45
C ASP A 42 7.19 -10.67 -5.49
N VAL A 43 6.16 -10.10 -6.14
CA VAL A 43 4.85 -10.72 -6.35
C VAL A 43 4.38 -10.53 -7.79
N SER A 44 3.31 -11.22 -8.19
CA SER A 44 2.74 -11.00 -9.53
C SER A 44 2.04 -9.62 -9.65
N PRO A 45 2.04 -8.97 -10.83
CA PRO A 45 1.24 -7.77 -11.06
C PRO A 45 -0.26 -7.97 -10.83
N ARG A 46 -0.77 -9.19 -11.08
CA ARG A 46 -2.16 -9.56 -10.78
C ARG A 46 -2.46 -9.42 -9.29
N GLN A 47 -1.58 -9.93 -8.43
CA GLN A 47 -1.76 -9.84 -6.97
C GLN A 47 -1.82 -8.38 -6.50
N VAL A 48 -0.99 -7.50 -7.07
CA VAL A 48 -1.06 -6.06 -6.77
C VAL A 48 -2.37 -5.45 -7.27
N LYS A 49 -2.85 -5.80 -8.47
CA LYS A 49 -4.14 -5.33 -8.97
C LYS A 49 -5.30 -5.76 -8.07
N ASN A 50 -5.27 -6.99 -7.56
CA ASN A 50 -6.28 -7.46 -6.62
C ASN A 50 -6.28 -6.63 -5.33
N TRP A 51 -5.11 -6.21 -4.83
CA TRP A 51 -5.03 -5.29 -3.69
C TRP A 51 -5.56 -3.88 -4.04
N LEU A 52 -5.18 -3.35 -5.22
CA LEU A 52 -5.63 -2.03 -5.68
C LEU A 52 -7.15 -1.96 -5.87
N ARG A 53 -7.77 -3.07 -6.30
CA ARG A 53 -9.21 -3.20 -6.50
C ARG A 53 -9.97 -3.59 -5.23
N GLU A 54 -9.25 -3.67 -4.11
CA GLU A 54 -9.82 -4.10 -2.82
C GLU A 54 -10.48 -5.48 -2.92
N GLU A 55 -9.98 -6.39 -3.76
CA GLU A 55 -10.51 -7.75 -3.90
C GLU A 55 -9.97 -8.66 -2.80
N ASN A 56 -8.66 -8.58 -2.55
CA ASN A 56 -7.94 -9.43 -1.58
C ASN A 56 -7.25 -8.60 -0.50
N ASP A 57 -7.07 -9.20 0.66
CA ASP A 57 -6.20 -8.65 1.71
C ASP A 57 -4.72 -8.87 1.38
N ALA A 58 -3.87 -8.00 1.90
CA ALA A 58 -2.43 -8.20 1.90
C ALA A 58 -1.99 -8.80 3.22
N SER A 59 -1.03 -9.72 3.18
CA SER A 59 -0.41 -10.23 4.41
C SER A 59 0.40 -9.12 5.10
N LEU A 60 0.59 -9.27 6.42
CA LEU A 60 1.32 -8.29 7.24
C LEU A 60 2.73 -7.97 6.69
N ARG A 61 3.40 -8.96 6.07
CA ARG A 61 4.70 -8.78 5.41
C ARG A 61 4.64 -7.67 4.34
N TYR A 62 3.66 -7.73 3.45
CA TYR A 62 3.52 -6.75 2.37
C TYR A 62 3.03 -5.41 2.88
N VAL A 63 2.14 -5.40 3.88
CA VAL A 63 1.72 -4.16 4.57
C VAL A 63 2.92 -3.42 5.15
N THR A 64 3.80 -4.12 5.86
CA THR A 64 4.99 -3.53 6.49
C THR A 64 5.99 -3.03 5.45
N ALA A 65 6.21 -3.80 4.37
CA ALA A 65 7.12 -3.39 3.29
C ALA A 65 6.64 -2.11 2.59
N VAL A 66 5.35 -2.03 2.24
CA VAL A 66 4.77 -0.85 1.58
C VAL A 66 4.76 0.36 2.52
N LEU A 67 4.49 0.15 3.82
CA LEU A 67 4.56 1.21 4.82
C LEU A 67 5.98 1.78 4.94
N ALA A 68 7.02 0.94 4.93
CA ALA A 68 8.41 1.39 4.97
C ALA A 68 8.78 2.25 3.74
N ILE A 69 8.33 1.85 2.55
CA ILE A 69 8.56 2.60 1.30
C ILE A 69 7.84 3.96 1.35
N ALA A 70 6.55 3.97 1.71
CA ALA A 70 5.78 5.20 1.84
C ALA A 70 6.33 6.13 2.94
N GLY A 71 6.87 5.57 4.02
CA GLY A 71 7.50 6.31 5.11
C GLY A 71 8.86 6.89 4.73
N ALA A 72 9.65 6.18 3.93
CA ALA A 72 10.92 6.68 3.41
C ALA A 72 10.71 7.94 2.55
N GLU A 73 9.70 7.95 1.67
CA GLU A 73 9.34 9.14 0.87
C GLU A 73 9.01 10.38 1.73
N ILE A 74 8.35 10.21 2.88
CA ILE A 74 8.05 11.31 3.81
C ILE A 74 9.32 11.87 4.47
N ILE A 75 10.32 11.01 4.73
CA ILE A 75 11.59 11.43 5.33
C ILE A 75 12.47 12.11 4.28
N PHE A 76 12.55 11.59 3.05
CA PHE A 76 13.34 12.19 1.97
C PHE A 76 12.78 13.54 1.51
N GLY A 77 11.46 13.70 1.39
CA GLY A 77 10.84 14.99 1.05
C GLY A 77 11.08 16.10 2.09
N LYS A 78 11.46 15.77 3.32
CA LYS A 78 11.83 16.73 4.37
C LYS A 78 13.33 17.12 4.33
N ILE A 79 14.17 16.29 3.71
CA ILE A 79 15.62 16.52 3.60
C ILE A 79 15.95 17.32 2.34
N GLU A 80 15.18 17.15 1.25
CA GLU A 80 15.39 17.86 -0.03
C GLU A 80 14.86 19.31 -0.01
N GLY A 81 14.24 19.74 1.09
CA GLY A 81 13.81 21.11 1.35
C GLY A 81 14.84 21.95 2.11
N ARG A 82 16.08 22.03 1.63
CA ARG A 82 17.09 22.99 2.10
C ARG A 82 18.04 23.45 0.99
#